data_AF-A0AAW3ZW03-F1
#
_entry.id   AF-A0AAW3ZW03-F1
#
_cell.length_a   1.000
_cell.length_b   1.000
_cell.length_c   1.000
_cell.angle_alpha   90.00
_cell.angle_beta   90.00
_cell.angle_gamma   90.00
#
_symmetry.space_group_name_H-M   'P 1'
#
loop_
_entity.id
_entity.type
_entity.pdbx_description
1 polymer ?
#
loop_
_entity_poly.entity_id
_entity_poly.type
_entity_poly.pdbx_seq_one_letter_code
_entity_poly.pdbx_strand_id
1 'polypeptide(L)'
;MKISKKLLALIVVISGIVGFFVVLPVHYVLEETSTDRFCGVCHEMDPMVISYQKDIHAGSGAIGVKAKCVDCHLPHDNLAKYVYQKAVNGIVEGYIHFFGDPDSINWVANLKNKEHYVFDNGCMSCHTNILDTTASSQQAQKMHAHYVKLQGSDKELKCVSCHVGVGHAHDMRNQLEYWKPSYKIYENKMLEQKIKSKQEFFKDEYEPTKQEREFLEKN
;
A
#
# COMPACT_ATOMS: atom_id res chain seq x y z
N MET A 1 26.31 25.23 39.19
CA MET A 1 27.25 25.33 38.04
C MET A 1 26.70 26.32 37.03
N LYS A 2 27.43 27.38 36.65
CA LYS A 2 27.05 28.28 35.54
C LYS A 2 27.65 27.73 34.24
N ILE A 3 26.82 27.28 33.30
CA ILE A 3 27.28 26.84 31.98
C ILE A 3 27.80 28.07 31.22
N SER A 4 29.02 27.99 30.69
CA SER A 4 29.58 29.11 29.91
C SER A 4 28.90 29.20 28.54
N LYS A 5 28.81 30.41 27.97
CA LYS A 5 28.22 30.61 26.64
C LYS A 5 28.92 29.78 25.56
N LYS A 6 30.23 29.54 25.70
CA LYS A 6 31.04 28.70 24.80
C LYS A 6 30.68 27.22 24.94
N LEU A 7 30.51 26.74 26.18
CA LEU A 7 30.08 25.36 26.44
C LEU A 7 28.65 25.12 25.95
N LEU A 8 27.74 26.08 26.15
CA LEU A 8 26.38 26.01 25.61
C LEU A 8 26.39 25.94 24.08
N ALA A 9 27.17 26.81 23.42
CA ALA A 9 27.32 26.79 21.96
C ALA A 9 27.86 25.45 21.46
N LEU A 10 28.85 24.89 22.14
CA LEU A 10 29.41 23.58 21.80
C LEU A 10 28.36 22.46 21.94
N ILE A 11 27.58 22.45 23.03
CA ILE A 11 26.51 21.47 23.23
C ILE A 11 25.47 21.56 22.12
N VAL A 12 25.04 22.77 21.76
CA VAL A 12 24.06 22.97 20.67
C VAL A 12 24.61 22.44 19.35
N VAL A 13 25.85 22.77 18.99
CA VAL A 13 26.48 22.31 17.75
C VAL A 13 26.60 20.79 17.72
N ILE A 14 27.10 20.18 18.79
CA ILE A 14 27.24 18.72 18.87
C ILE A 14 25.85 18.05 18.79
N SER A 15 24.85 18.56 19.53
CA SER A 15 23.50 18.01 19.49
C SER A 15 22.84 18.14 18.12
N GLY A 16 23.10 19.23 17.39
CA GLY A 16 22.62 19.43 16.03
C GLY A 16 23.27 18.44 15.04
N ILE A 17 24.58 18.23 15.16
CA ILE A 17 25.31 17.25 14.34
C ILE A 17 24.79 15.84 14.61
N VAL A 18 24.69 15.44 15.88
CA VAL A 18 24.16 14.12 16.27
C VAL A 18 22.71 13.96 15.77
N GLY A 19 21.87 14.97 15.97
CA GLY A 19 20.48 14.95 15.50
C GLY A 19 20.38 14.77 13.98
N PHE A 20 21.21 15.48 13.21
CA PHE A 20 21.27 15.35 11.76
C PHE A 20 21.65 13.92 11.33
N PHE A 21 22.70 13.35 11.91
CA PHE A 21 23.16 12.01 11.58
C PHE A 21 22.23 10.89 12.07
N VAL A 22 21.31 11.16 12.99
CA VAL A 22 20.28 10.21 13.39
C VAL A 22 19.03 10.33 12.52
N VAL A 23 18.56 11.56 12.27
CA VAL A 23 17.30 11.79 11.55
C VAL A 23 17.40 11.43 10.07
N LEU A 24 18.52 11.73 9.42
CA LEU A 24 18.70 11.47 7.98
C LEU A 24 18.59 9.98 7.62
N PRO A 25 19.34 9.06 8.27
CA PRO A 25 19.21 7.64 7.97
C PRO A 25 17.82 7.10 8.29
N VAL A 26 17.19 7.55 9.38
CA VAL A 26 15.83 7.13 9.73
C VAL A 26 14.84 7.57 8.67
N HIS A 27 14.91 8.82 8.22
CA HIS A 27 14.08 9.32 7.13
C HIS A 27 14.30 8.54 5.84
N TYR A 28 15.56 8.27 5.49
CA TYR A 28 15.91 7.48 4.31
C TYR A 28 15.29 6.07 4.36
N VAL A 29 15.44 5.36 5.49
CA VAL A 29 14.83 4.03 5.68
C VAL A 29 13.30 4.11 5.61
N LEU A 30 12.68 5.11 6.23
CA LEU A 30 11.23 5.31 6.15
C LEU A 30 10.76 5.49 4.70
N GLU A 31 11.52 6.24 3.90
CA GLU A 31 11.20 6.51 2.50
C GLU A 31 11.37 5.27 1.61
N GLU A 32 12.51 4.58 1.71
CA GLU A 32 12.77 3.36 0.93
C GLU A 32 11.78 2.25 1.24
N THR A 33 11.49 2.03 2.53
CA THR A 33 10.53 1.01 2.99
C THR A 33 9.07 1.38 2.70
N SER A 34 8.83 2.48 2.01
CA SER A 34 7.50 2.95 1.61
C SER A 34 7.22 2.73 0.13
N THR A 35 8.23 2.33 -0.65
CA THR A 35 8.12 2.13 -2.10
C THR A 35 7.46 0.80 -2.45
N ASP A 36 6.86 0.76 -3.63
CA ASP A 36 6.36 -0.46 -4.27
C ASP A 36 7.47 -1.50 -4.49
N ARG A 37 8.72 -1.05 -4.74
CA ARG A 37 9.88 -1.94 -4.82
C ARG A 37 10.13 -2.68 -3.52
N PHE A 38 10.06 -1.99 -2.38
CA PHE A 38 10.23 -2.62 -1.08
C PHE A 38 9.07 -3.56 -0.74
N CYS A 39 7.83 -3.12 -0.98
CA CYS A 39 6.65 -3.95 -0.74
C CYS A 39 6.65 -5.23 -1.59
N GLY A 40 7.23 -5.20 -2.79
CA GLY A 40 7.37 -6.37 -3.67
C GLY A 40 8.57 -7.27 -3.41
N VAL A 41 9.36 -7.05 -2.34
CA VAL A 41 10.48 -7.94 -2.00
C VAL A 41 9.99 -9.32 -1.52
N CYS A 42 8.81 -9.36 -0.91
CA CYS A 42 8.18 -10.58 -0.42
C CYS A 42 7.14 -11.07 -1.45
N HIS A 43 7.22 -12.34 -1.86
CA HIS A 43 6.40 -12.90 -2.94
C HIS A 43 4.90 -12.94 -2.62
N GLU A 44 4.52 -12.93 -1.34
CA GLU A 44 3.12 -12.86 -0.90
C GLU A 44 2.44 -11.54 -1.27
N MET A 45 3.22 -10.50 -1.60
CA MET A 45 2.73 -9.19 -2.05
C MET A 45 2.64 -9.05 -3.56
N ASP A 46 3.10 -10.06 -4.34
CA ASP A 46 3.03 -10.06 -5.80
C ASP A 46 1.65 -9.62 -6.35
N PRO A 47 0.49 -10.18 -5.92
CA PRO A 47 -0.78 -9.81 -6.51
C PRO A 47 -1.14 -8.33 -6.25
N MET A 48 -0.73 -7.77 -5.11
CA MET A 48 -0.94 -6.36 -4.77
C MET A 48 -0.08 -5.45 -5.65
N VAL A 49 1.21 -5.76 -5.79
CA VAL A 49 2.14 -4.93 -6.56
C VAL A 49 1.83 -5.01 -8.05
N ILE A 50 1.54 -6.20 -8.59
CA ILE A 50 1.19 -6.40 -10.00
C ILE A 50 -0.08 -5.62 -10.37
N SER A 51 -1.12 -5.67 -9.53
CA SER A 51 -2.35 -4.90 -9.78
C SER A 51 -2.14 -3.40 -9.62
N TYR A 52 -1.34 -2.98 -8.62
CA TYR A 52 -1.03 -1.58 -8.38
C TYR A 52 -0.36 -0.92 -9.59
N GLN A 53 0.58 -1.60 -10.22
CA GLN A 53 1.34 -1.07 -11.37
C GLN A 53 0.49 -0.80 -12.61
N LYS A 54 -0.71 -1.39 -12.67
CA LYS A 54 -1.71 -1.14 -13.71
C LYS A 54 -2.60 0.07 -13.38
N ASP A 55 -2.56 0.59 -12.16
CA ASP A 55 -3.42 1.67 -11.68
C ASP A 55 -2.87 3.05 -12.09
N ILE A 56 -3.76 4.04 -12.20
CA ILE A 56 -3.39 5.43 -12.48
C ILE A 56 -2.48 6.02 -11.40
N HIS A 57 -2.62 5.57 -10.15
CA HIS A 57 -1.81 6.02 -9.02
C HIS A 57 -0.38 5.45 -9.04
N ALA A 58 -0.09 4.46 -9.90
CA ALA A 58 1.28 4.01 -10.15
C ALA A 58 2.07 4.91 -11.11
N GLY A 59 1.51 6.06 -11.51
CA GLY A 59 2.13 6.99 -12.44
C GLY A 59 1.79 6.72 -13.91
N SER A 60 0.86 5.79 -14.19
CA SER A 60 0.37 5.53 -15.55
C SER A 60 -0.65 6.57 -16.04
N GLY A 61 -1.12 7.46 -15.17
CA GLY A 61 -2.03 8.55 -15.52
C GLY A 61 -1.36 9.68 -16.32
N ALA A 62 -2.17 10.54 -16.96
CA ALA A 62 -1.71 11.62 -17.84
C ALA A 62 -0.74 12.63 -17.20
N ILE A 63 -0.77 12.75 -15.88
CA ILE A 63 0.07 13.69 -15.11
C ILE A 63 1.37 13.06 -14.57
N GLY A 64 1.52 11.74 -14.67
CA GLY A 64 2.73 11.01 -14.24
C GLY A 64 2.99 10.98 -12.73
N VAL A 65 2.03 11.42 -11.90
CA VAL A 65 2.18 11.37 -10.43
C VAL A 65 2.02 9.93 -9.94
N LYS A 66 3.01 9.49 -9.17
CA LYS A 66 3.05 8.17 -8.55
C LYS A 66 2.86 8.31 -7.03
N ALA A 67 1.82 7.68 -6.50
CA ALA A 67 1.65 7.49 -5.07
C ALA A 67 2.56 6.36 -4.59
N LYS A 68 2.82 6.26 -3.29
CA LYS A 68 3.44 5.10 -2.67
C LYS A 68 2.37 4.21 -2.06
N CYS A 69 2.71 2.95 -1.79
CA CYS A 69 1.81 2.02 -1.11
C CYS A 69 1.30 2.61 0.21
N VAL A 70 2.21 3.20 0.99
CA VAL A 70 1.93 3.83 2.28
C VAL A 70 1.10 5.12 2.19
N ASP A 71 1.04 5.77 1.03
CA ASP A 71 0.26 7.00 0.89
C ASP A 71 -1.23 6.69 1.06
N CYS A 72 -1.66 5.47 0.72
CA CYS A 72 -3.01 4.96 0.96
C CYS A 72 -3.09 4.07 2.21
N HIS A 73 -2.05 3.29 2.49
CA HIS A 73 -2.07 2.21 3.51
C HIS A 73 -1.53 2.60 4.89
N LEU A 74 -1.17 3.86 5.13
CA LEU A 74 -0.83 4.39 6.46
C LEU A 74 -1.61 5.67 6.77
N PRO A 75 -1.85 5.97 8.07
CA PRO A 75 -2.54 7.20 8.46
C PRO A 75 -1.63 8.41 8.33
N HIS A 76 -2.16 9.50 7.79
CA HIS A 76 -1.48 10.79 7.61
C HIS A 76 -1.89 11.88 8.62
N ASP A 77 -2.52 11.51 9.74
CA ASP A 77 -2.95 12.47 10.78
C ASP A 77 -1.76 13.21 11.39
N ASN A 78 -0.70 12.48 11.73
CA ASN A 78 0.55 12.98 12.30
C ASN A 78 1.65 11.91 12.22
N LEU A 79 2.90 12.37 12.35
CA LEU A 79 4.08 11.53 12.24
C LEU A 79 4.12 10.37 13.25
N ALA A 80 3.68 10.58 14.50
CA ALA A 80 3.74 9.53 15.52
C ALA A 80 2.81 8.36 15.18
N LYS A 81 1.58 8.65 14.75
CA LYS A 81 0.64 7.62 14.28
C LYS A 81 1.13 6.91 13.02
N TYR A 82 1.69 7.66 12.06
CA TYR A 82 2.27 7.10 10.85
C TYR A 82 3.37 6.08 11.17
N VAL A 83 4.36 6.49 11.97
CA VAL A 83 5.50 5.62 12.34
C VAL A 83 5.02 4.43 13.18
N TYR A 84 4.09 4.64 14.11
CA TYR A 84 3.52 3.56 14.91
C TYR A 84 2.84 2.50 14.03
N GLN A 85 1.93 2.93 13.14
CA GLN A 85 1.23 2.00 12.24
C GLN A 85 2.20 1.28 11.31
N LYS A 86 3.21 1.99 10.76
CA LYS A 86 4.24 1.37 9.91
C LYS A 86 5.03 0.30 10.65
N ALA A 87 5.42 0.57 11.90
CA ALA A 87 6.15 -0.38 12.73
C ALA A 87 5.30 -1.60 13.08
N VAL A 88 4.03 -1.39 13.47
CA VAL A 88 3.09 -2.49 13.76
C VAL A 88 2.88 -3.37 12.54
N ASN A 89 2.59 -2.78 11.38
CA ASN A 89 2.40 -3.53 10.13
C ASN A 89 3.66 -4.33 9.78
N GLY A 90 4.84 -3.69 9.77
CA GLY A 90 6.09 -4.37 9.44
C GLY A 90 6.45 -5.51 10.40
N ILE A 91 6.16 -5.37 11.70
CA ILE A 91 6.37 -6.45 12.68
C ILE A 91 5.40 -7.61 12.43
N VAL A 92 4.12 -7.33 12.20
CA VAL A 92 3.09 -8.36 11.97
C VAL A 92 3.36 -9.09 10.66
N GLU A 93 3.62 -8.36 9.58
CA GLU A 93 3.95 -8.91 8.26
C GLU A 93 5.23 -9.73 8.32
N GLY A 94 6.29 -9.22 8.95
CA GLY A 94 7.54 -9.96 9.14
C GLY A 94 7.34 -11.23 9.97
N TYR A 95 6.53 -11.18 11.03
CA TYR A 95 6.21 -12.37 11.83
C TYR A 95 5.48 -13.43 11.01
N ILE A 96 4.46 -13.03 10.23
CA ILE A 96 3.71 -13.93 9.35
C ILE A 96 4.63 -14.56 8.30
N HIS A 97 5.53 -13.76 7.70
CA HIS A 97 6.48 -14.24 6.70
C HIS A 97 7.45 -15.30 7.27
N PHE A 98 8.07 -15.02 8.41
CA PHE A 98 9.13 -15.89 8.95
C PHE A 98 8.62 -17.07 9.79
N PHE A 99 7.47 -16.92 10.45
CA PHE A 99 6.96 -17.88 11.44
C PHE A 99 5.54 -18.35 11.18
N GLY A 100 4.82 -17.72 10.25
CA GLY A 100 3.45 -18.05 9.89
C GLY A 100 3.34 -18.76 8.55
N ASP A 101 2.14 -18.69 7.98
CA ASP A 101 1.82 -19.18 6.65
C ASP A 101 1.11 -18.03 5.88
N PRO A 102 1.86 -17.25 5.07
CA PRO A 102 1.28 -16.17 4.27
C PRO A 102 0.21 -16.67 3.29
N ASP A 103 0.37 -17.89 2.74
CA ASP A 103 -0.55 -18.49 1.78
C ASP A 103 -1.87 -18.91 2.46
N SER A 104 -1.88 -19.08 3.77
CA SER A 104 -3.12 -19.36 4.53
C SER A 104 -4.10 -18.17 4.55
N ILE A 105 -3.62 -16.94 4.34
CA ILE A 105 -4.45 -15.73 4.37
C ILE A 105 -5.49 -15.79 3.24
N ASN A 106 -6.74 -15.46 3.56
CA ASN A 106 -7.81 -15.34 2.56
C ASN A 106 -8.00 -13.87 2.19
N TRP A 107 -7.15 -13.38 1.30
CA TRP A 107 -7.19 -12.00 0.82
C TRP A 107 -8.49 -11.65 0.10
N VAL A 108 -9.09 -12.58 -0.65
CA VAL A 108 -10.38 -12.37 -1.32
C VAL A 108 -11.47 -12.05 -0.29
N ALA A 109 -11.54 -12.81 0.80
CA ALA A 109 -12.46 -12.54 1.89
C ALA A 109 -12.12 -11.25 2.64
N ASN A 110 -10.83 -10.88 2.70
CA ASN A 110 -10.36 -9.67 3.38
C ASN A 110 -10.67 -8.38 2.62
N LEU A 111 -11.01 -8.42 1.32
CA LEU A 111 -11.41 -7.22 0.55
C LEU A 111 -12.58 -6.45 1.16
N LYS A 112 -13.44 -7.12 1.94
CA LYS A 112 -14.53 -6.47 2.68
C LYS A 112 -14.03 -5.55 3.81
N ASN A 113 -12.82 -5.80 4.31
CA ASN A 113 -12.20 -5.09 5.43
C ASN A 113 -11.30 -3.92 4.96
N LYS A 114 -11.33 -3.55 3.67
CA LYS A 114 -10.46 -2.52 3.08
C LYS A 114 -10.47 -1.17 3.80
N GLU A 115 -11.58 -0.84 4.43
CA GLU A 115 -11.74 0.38 5.23
C GLU A 115 -10.86 0.42 6.49
N HIS A 116 -10.35 -0.73 6.94
CA HIS A 116 -9.46 -0.82 8.10
C HIS A 116 -7.99 -0.61 7.76
N TYR A 117 -7.60 -0.74 6.49
CA TYR A 117 -6.21 -0.67 6.07
C TYR A 117 -5.96 0.31 4.91
N VAL A 118 -6.99 1.04 4.47
CA VAL A 118 -6.86 2.20 3.56
C VAL A 118 -7.44 3.43 4.26
N PHE A 119 -6.65 4.50 4.31
CA PHE A 119 -6.96 5.67 5.12
C PHE A 119 -7.39 6.87 4.26
N ASP A 120 -8.54 7.46 4.56
CA ASP A 120 -9.08 8.61 3.81
C ASP A 120 -8.18 9.84 3.89
N ASN A 121 -7.46 10.03 5.01
CA ASN A 121 -6.47 11.12 5.13
C ASN A 121 -5.31 10.96 4.14
N GLY A 122 -5.01 9.73 3.71
CA GLY A 122 -4.07 9.45 2.63
C GLY A 122 -4.59 9.96 1.29
N CYS A 123 -5.85 9.66 0.96
CA CYS A 123 -6.50 10.18 -0.24
C CYS A 123 -6.52 11.71 -0.24
N MET A 124 -6.96 12.32 0.88
CA MET A 124 -7.11 13.77 1.00
C MET A 124 -5.77 14.54 1.06
N SER A 125 -4.65 13.86 1.32
CA SER A 125 -3.32 14.49 1.29
C SER A 125 -2.95 14.99 -0.12
N CYS A 126 -3.42 14.30 -1.16
CA CYS A 126 -3.27 14.71 -2.56
C CYS A 126 -4.57 15.29 -3.14
N HIS A 127 -5.73 14.73 -2.79
CA HIS A 127 -7.04 15.15 -3.27
C HIS A 127 -7.65 16.25 -2.38
N THR A 128 -6.90 17.31 -2.14
CA THR A 128 -7.16 18.31 -1.08
C THR A 128 -8.48 19.06 -1.20
N ASN A 129 -9.05 19.18 -2.40
CA ASN A 129 -10.30 19.90 -2.68
C ASN A 129 -11.43 19.00 -3.19
N ILE A 130 -11.29 17.67 -3.10
CA ILE A 130 -12.22 16.73 -3.75
C ILE A 130 -13.66 16.80 -3.22
N LEU A 131 -13.83 17.19 -1.96
CA LEU A 131 -15.14 17.29 -1.31
C LEU A 131 -15.92 18.53 -1.76
N ASP A 132 -15.23 19.60 -2.15
CA ASP A 132 -15.84 20.91 -2.44
C ASP A 132 -15.67 21.36 -3.91
N THR A 133 -14.94 20.58 -4.71
CA THR A 133 -14.65 20.94 -6.10
C THR A 133 -15.87 20.85 -7.01
N THR A 134 -16.07 21.89 -7.83
CA THR A 134 -17.08 21.91 -8.90
C THR A 134 -16.58 21.28 -10.19
N ALA A 135 -15.32 20.85 -10.26
CA ALA A 135 -14.73 20.23 -11.45
C ALA A 135 -15.18 18.76 -11.64
N SER A 136 -15.75 18.15 -10.60
CA SER A 136 -16.31 16.78 -10.67
C SER A 136 -17.75 16.79 -11.19
N SER A 137 -18.25 15.63 -11.63
CA SER A 137 -19.64 15.51 -12.11
C SER A 137 -20.65 15.83 -10.99
N GLN A 138 -21.86 16.29 -11.34
CA GLN A 138 -22.92 16.54 -10.34
C GLN A 138 -23.23 15.32 -9.48
N GLN A 139 -23.11 14.11 -10.06
CA GLN A 139 -23.29 12.87 -9.30
C GLN A 139 -22.17 12.66 -8.28
N ALA A 140 -20.91 12.91 -8.66
CA ALA A 140 -19.78 12.81 -7.73
C ALA A 140 -19.93 13.80 -6.57
N GLN A 141 -20.29 15.06 -6.86
CA GLN A 141 -20.55 16.08 -5.84
C GLN A 141 -21.63 15.63 -4.83
N LYS A 142 -22.75 15.06 -5.30
CA LYS A 142 -23.80 14.50 -4.44
C LYS A 142 -23.27 13.37 -3.55
N MET A 143 -22.44 12.49 -4.09
CA MET A 143 -21.86 11.38 -3.34
C MET A 143 -20.83 11.85 -2.30
N HIS A 144 -20.01 12.85 -2.62
CA HIS A 144 -19.08 13.45 -1.65
C HIS A 144 -19.83 14.18 -0.54
N ALA A 145 -20.90 14.94 -0.85
CA ALA A 145 -21.76 15.53 0.16
C ALA A 145 -22.44 14.47 1.05
N HIS A 146 -22.82 13.33 0.46
CA HIS A 146 -23.36 12.20 1.22
C HIS A 146 -22.32 11.60 2.17
N TYR A 147 -21.09 11.38 1.70
CA TYR A 147 -19.96 10.95 2.53
C TYR A 147 -19.76 11.91 3.72
N VAL A 148 -19.69 13.23 3.49
CA VAL A 148 -19.52 14.24 4.54
C VAL A 148 -20.64 14.17 5.58
N LYS A 149 -21.89 14.00 5.14
CA LYS A 149 -23.06 13.90 6.03
C LYS A 149 -22.98 12.68 6.97
N LEU A 150 -22.33 11.61 6.54
CA LEU A 150 -22.21 10.36 7.31
C LEU A 150 -20.98 10.32 8.22
N GLN A 151 -20.04 11.25 8.08
CA GLN A 151 -18.84 11.30 8.93
C GLN A 151 -19.21 11.41 10.41
N GLY A 152 -18.59 10.58 11.26
CA GLY A 152 -18.86 10.57 12.70
C GLY A 152 -20.20 9.95 13.11
N SER A 153 -20.93 9.32 12.18
CA SER A 153 -22.15 8.56 12.48
C SER A 153 -21.87 7.06 12.56
N ASP A 154 -22.87 6.29 13.00
CA ASP A 154 -22.84 4.80 12.96
C ASP A 154 -22.82 4.23 11.54
N LYS A 155 -23.04 5.07 10.53
CA LYS A 155 -23.06 4.74 9.09
C LYS A 155 -21.91 5.41 8.35
N GLU A 156 -20.83 5.74 9.06
CA GLU A 156 -19.64 6.32 8.45
C GLU A 156 -19.16 5.47 7.26
N LEU A 157 -18.84 6.16 6.16
CA LEU A 157 -18.25 5.57 4.97
C LEU A 157 -16.82 6.08 4.84
N LYS A 158 -15.99 5.29 4.15
CA LYS A 158 -14.64 5.64 3.71
C LYS A 158 -14.62 5.92 2.21
N CYS A 159 -13.56 6.56 1.72
CA CYS A 159 -13.35 6.76 0.28
C CYS A 159 -13.45 5.44 -0.48
N VAL A 160 -12.80 4.39 0.04
CA VAL A 160 -12.81 3.04 -0.56
C VAL A 160 -14.15 2.31 -0.46
N SER A 161 -15.10 2.77 0.37
CA SER A 161 -16.46 2.22 0.40
C SER A 161 -17.15 2.38 -0.95
N CYS A 162 -16.91 3.52 -1.62
CA CYS A 162 -17.42 3.83 -2.95
C CYS A 162 -16.39 3.59 -4.05
N HIS A 163 -15.12 3.94 -3.83
CA HIS A 163 -14.03 3.77 -4.80
C HIS A 163 -13.38 2.38 -4.70
N VAL A 164 -14.18 1.34 -4.97
CA VAL A 164 -13.86 -0.06 -4.62
C VAL A 164 -12.64 -0.66 -5.34
N GLY A 165 -12.20 -0.09 -6.46
CA GLY A 165 -11.04 -0.57 -7.22
C GLY A 165 -9.85 0.38 -7.25
N VAL A 166 -9.86 1.43 -6.44
CA VAL A 166 -8.77 2.41 -6.38
C VAL A 166 -7.46 1.77 -5.94
N GLY A 167 -6.35 2.17 -6.56
CA GLY A 167 -5.00 1.73 -6.21
C GLY A 167 -4.61 0.37 -6.78
N HIS A 168 -5.53 -0.37 -7.40
CA HIS A 168 -5.26 -1.71 -7.95
C HIS A 168 -6.03 -1.97 -9.25
N ALA A 169 -6.32 -0.93 -10.04
CA ALA A 169 -6.89 -1.00 -11.39
C ALA A 169 -8.20 -1.81 -11.51
N HIS A 170 -8.99 -1.94 -10.44
CA HIS A 170 -10.12 -2.88 -10.35
C HIS A 170 -9.74 -4.36 -10.62
N ASP A 171 -8.44 -4.68 -10.69
CA ASP A 171 -7.89 -6.00 -11.00
C ASP A 171 -7.52 -6.79 -9.74
N MET A 172 -7.51 -6.14 -8.56
CA MET A 172 -7.13 -6.77 -7.29
C MET A 172 -7.83 -8.11 -7.06
N ARG A 173 -9.15 -8.17 -7.27
CA ARG A 173 -9.90 -9.41 -7.07
C ARG A 173 -9.41 -10.54 -8.00
N ASN A 174 -9.13 -10.24 -9.26
CA ASN A 174 -8.64 -11.23 -10.21
C ASN A 174 -7.25 -11.71 -9.81
N GLN A 175 -6.33 -10.79 -9.48
CA GLN A 175 -4.98 -11.15 -9.04
C GLN A 175 -5.02 -12.04 -7.80
N LEU A 176 -5.87 -11.75 -6.82
CA LEU A 176 -6.01 -12.62 -5.64
C LEU A 176 -6.53 -14.02 -5.98
N GLU A 177 -7.49 -14.14 -6.91
CA GLU A 177 -8.00 -15.44 -7.38
C GLU A 177 -6.94 -16.24 -8.15
N TYR A 178 -5.98 -15.58 -8.82
CA TYR A 178 -4.87 -16.26 -9.49
C TYR A 178 -3.92 -16.94 -8.50
N TRP A 179 -3.69 -16.34 -7.32
CA TRP A 179 -2.86 -16.92 -6.27
C TRP A 179 -3.60 -17.96 -5.43
N LYS A 180 -4.86 -17.69 -5.11
CA LYS A 180 -5.68 -18.55 -4.25
C LYS A 180 -7.13 -18.61 -4.75
N PRO A 181 -7.45 -19.51 -5.68
CA PRO A 181 -8.78 -19.63 -6.25
C PRO A 181 -9.84 -19.97 -5.20
N SER A 182 -10.96 -19.25 -5.24
CA SER A 182 -12.17 -19.56 -4.46
C SER A 182 -12.80 -20.90 -4.87
N TYR A 183 -12.61 -21.31 -6.12
CA TYR A 183 -13.19 -22.52 -6.68
C TYR A 183 -12.13 -23.46 -7.24
N LYS A 184 -11.99 -24.64 -6.64
CA LYS A 184 -10.98 -25.65 -7.02
C LYS A 184 -11.04 -26.08 -8.49
N ILE A 185 -12.22 -26.03 -9.11
CA ILE A 185 -12.40 -26.38 -10.53
C ILE A 185 -11.61 -25.47 -11.48
N TYR A 186 -11.17 -24.30 -11.03
CA TYR A 186 -10.39 -23.34 -11.82
C TYR A 186 -8.91 -23.32 -11.46
N GLU A 187 -8.42 -24.22 -10.62
CA GLU A 187 -7.04 -24.18 -10.09
C GLU A 187 -5.97 -24.11 -11.19
N ASN A 188 -6.04 -24.99 -12.20
CA ASN A 188 -5.11 -24.96 -13.33
C ASN A 188 -5.20 -23.68 -14.15
N LYS A 189 -6.42 -23.17 -14.38
CA LYS A 189 -6.62 -21.93 -15.13
C LYS A 189 -6.11 -20.72 -14.36
N MET A 190 -6.28 -20.69 -13.05
CA MET A 190 -5.76 -19.62 -12.18
C MET A 190 -4.23 -19.68 -12.10
N LEU A 191 -3.64 -20.88 -12.05
CA LEU A 191 -2.19 -21.04 -12.11
C LEU A 191 -1.61 -20.55 -13.44
N GLU A 192 -2.26 -20.82 -14.56
CA GLU A 192 -1.90 -20.26 -15.87
C GLU A 192 -1.92 -18.71 -15.84
N GLN A 193 -2.99 -18.11 -15.29
CA GLN A 193 -3.09 -16.65 -15.18
C GLN A 193 -2.08 -16.04 -14.20
N LYS A 194 -1.74 -16.74 -13.12
CA LYS A 194 -0.68 -16.36 -12.18
C LYS A 194 0.66 -16.31 -12.89
N ILE A 195 1.02 -17.37 -13.62
CA ILE A 195 2.27 -17.45 -14.38
C ILE A 195 2.34 -16.31 -15.40
N LYS A 196 1.27 -16.11 -16.18
CA LYS A 196 1.19 -15.03 -17.16
C LYS A 196 1.37 -13.65 -16.52
N SER A 197 0.68 -13.40 -15.41
CA SER A 197 0.78 -12.11 -14.69
C SER A 197 2.20 -11.87 -14.16
N LYS A 198 2.86 -12.91 -13.63
CA LYS A 198 4.25 -12.82 -13.17
C LYS A 198 5.23 -12.61 -14.33
N GLN A 199 5.06 -13.32 -15.45
CA GLN A 199 5.90 -13.15 -16.64
C GLN A 199 5.80 -11.74 -17.22
N GLU A 200 4.58 -11.19 -17.33
CA GLU A 200 4.36 -9.82 -17.81
C GLU A 200 4.99 -8.77 -16.90
N PHE A 201 4.95 -9.01 -15.58
CA PHE A 201 5.45 -8.07 -14.58
C PHE A 201 6.97 -8.14 -14.38
N PHE A 202 7.50 -9.33 -14.07
CA PHE A 202 8.93 -9.53 -13.76
C PHE A 202 9.80 -9.66 -15.01
N LYS A 203 9.23 -9.97 -16.17
CA LYS A 203 9.95 -10.09 -17.45
C LYS A 203 11.19 -10.98 -17.33
N ASP A 204 12.38 -10.44 -17.56
CA ASP A 204 13.65 -11.17 -17.50
C ASP A 204 14.02 -11.63 -16.08
N GLU A 205 13.40 -11.05 -15.04
CA GLU A 205 13.58 -11.43 -13.64
C GLU A 205 12.60 -12.53 -13.20
N TYR A 206 11.71 -13.00 -14.08
CA TYR A 206 10.77 -14.06 -13.75
C TYR A 206 11.46 -15.40 -13.56
N GLU A 207 11.44 -15.92 -12.34
CA GLU A 207 11.83 -17.28 -12.02
C GLU A 207 10.61 -18.11 -11.60
N PRO A 208 10.27 -19.20 -12.33
CA PRO A 208 9.12 -20.03 -11.98
C PRO A 208 9.42 -20.84 -10.71
N THR A 209 8.44 -20.92 -9.82
CA THR A 209 8.45 -21.85 -8.67
C THR A 209 8.43 -23.30 -9.14
N LYS A 210 8.67 -24.25 -8.23
CA LYS A 210 8.58 -25.69 -8.56
C LYS A 210 7.21 -26.07 -9.15
N GLN A 211 6.12 -25.57 -8.54
CA GLN A 211 4.76 -25.82 -9.01
C GLN A 211 4.52 -25.23 -10.41
N GLU A 212 5.00 -24.00 -10.65
CA GLU A 212 4.87 -23.33 -11.95
C GLU A 212 5.68 -24.04 -13.05
N ARG A 213 6.89 -24.52 -12.74
CA ARG A 213 7.69 -25.34 -13.68
C ARG A 213 6.99 -26.63 -14.05
N GLU A 214 6.51 -27.39 -13.05
CA GLU A 214 5.79 -28.64 -13.30
C GLU A 214 4.50 -28.42 -14.11
N PHE A 215 3.86 -27.26 -13.98
CA PHE A 215 2.69 -26.90 -14.78
C PHE A 215 3.05 -26.60 -16.23
N LEU A 216 4.12 -25.83 -16.46
CA LEU A 216 4.65 -25.46 -17.78
C LEU A 216 5.23 -26.65 -18.56
N GLU A 217 5.75 -27.67 -17.88
CA GLU A 217 6.25 -28.88 -18.54
C GLU A 217 5.11 -29.82 -19.02
N LYS A 218 3.91 -29.68 -18.43
CA LYS A 218 2.75 -30.55 -18.70
C LYS A 218 1.80 -29.99 -19.75
N ASN A 219 1.89 -28.71 -20.09
CA ASN A 219 0.96 -27.99 -20.98
C ASN A 219 1.73 -27.14 -21.98
#